data_AF-A0A392UB54-F1
#
_entry.id   AF-A0A392UB54-F1
#
_cell.length_a   1.000
_cell.length_b   1.000
_cell.length_c   1.000
_cell.angle_alpha   90.00
_cell.angle_beta   90.00
_cell.angle_gamma   90.00
#
_symmetry.space_group_name_H-M   'P 1'
#
loop_
_entity.id
_entity.type
_entity.pdbx_description
1 polymer ?
#
loop_
_entity_poly.entity_id
_entity_poly.type
_entity_poly.pdbx_seq_one_letter_code
_entity_poly.pdbx_strand_id
1 'polypeptide(L)' 'MELKQGNMSVVEYAVKFESLCAFSPHYNTLEVEDDKCVMFESGLRPDIKHLIGFSQI' A
#
# COMPACT_ATOMS: atom_id res chain seq x y z
N MET A 1 -6.10 -7.66 2.96
CA MET A 1 -7.00 -6.62 2.43
C MET A 1 -6.43 -6.17 1.10
N GLU A 2 -7.21 -5.99 0.03
CA GLU A 2 -6.68 -5.56 -1.27
C GLU A 2 -7.21 -4.15 -1.62
N LEU A 3 -6.52 -3.11 -1.15
CA LEU A 3 -6.81 -1.72 -1.52
C LEU A 3 -6.02 -1.37 -2.78
N LYS A 4 -6.73 -1.03 -3.86
CA LYS A 4 -6.13 -0.48 -5.08
C LYS A 4 -6.23 1.04 -5.07
N GLN A 5 -5.19 1.70 -5.56
CA GLN A 5 -5.16 3.15 -5.69
C GLN A 5 -6.28 3.67 -6.61
N GLY A 6 -6.52 2.99 -7.74
CA GLY A 6 -7.51 3.44 -8.72
C GLY A 6 -7.24 4.87 -9.18
N ASN A 7 -8.26 5.73 -9.10
CA ASN A 7 -8.16 7.15 -9.49
C ASN A 7 -7.74 8.08 -8.35
N MET A 8 -7.45 7.55 -7.15
CA MET A 8 -7.03 8.37 -6.01
C MET A 8 -5.62 8.93 -6.24
N SER A 9 -5.37 10.12 -5.71
CA SER A 9 -4.00 10.60 -5.51
C SER A 9 -3.23 9.63 -4.61
N VAL A 10 -1.91 9.64 -4.69
CA VAL A 10 -1.05 8.80 -3.82
C VAL A 10 -1.29 9.14 -2.36
N VAL A 11 -1.54 10.42 -2.05
CA VAL A 11 -1.81 10.90 -0.70
C VAL A 11 -3.12 10.32 -0.16
N GLU A 12 -4.21 10.38 -0.92
CA GLU A 12 -5.49 9.79 -0.52
C GLU A 12 -5.39 8.27 -0.37
N TYR A 13 -4.66 7.61 -1.26
CA TYR A 13 -4.41 6.19 -1.18
C TYR A 13 -3.64 5.82 0.10
N ALA A 14 -2.57 6.55 0.43
CA ALA A 14 -1.78 6.35 1.64
C ALA A 14 -2.60 6.53 2.92
N VAL A 15 -3.38 7.61 3.01
CA VAL A 15 -4.26 7.85 4.17
C VAL A 15 -5.27 6.71 4.35
N LYS A 16 -5.85 6.21 3.25
CA LYS A 16 -6.82 5.12 3.28
C LYS A 16 -6.17 3.77 3.61
N PHE A 17 -4.96 3.52 3.12
CA PHE A 17 -4.18 2.33 3.43
C PHE A 17 -3.81 2.28 4.92
N GLU A 18 -3.28 3.37 5.47
CA GLU A 18 -2.96 3.51 6.89
C GLU A 18 -4.21 3.32 7.77
N SER A 19 -5.32 3.94 7.38
CA SER A 19 -6.60 3.76 8.07
C SER A 19 -7.00 2.28 8.11
N LEU A 20 -6.91 1.56 6.99
CA LEU A 20 -7.22 0.12 6.95
C LEU A 20 -6.24 -0.73 7.79
N CYS A 21 -4.94 -0.40 7.78
CA CYS A 21 -3.95 -1.07 8.61
C CYS A 21 -4.27 -0.90 10.10
N ALA A 22 -4.66 0.31 10.53
CA ALA A 22 -5.04 0.60 11.91
C ALA A 22 -6.28 -0.18 12.38
N PHE A 23 -7.20 -0.52 11.46
CA PHE A 23 -8.37 -1.36 11.78
C PHE A 23 -8.04 -2.86 11.88
N SER A 24 -6.86 -3.30 11.43
CA SER A 24 -6.46 -4.69 11.47
C SER A 24 -5.38 -4.92 12.56
N PRO A 25 -5.70 -5.63 13.65
CA PRO A 25 -4.74 -5.88 14.73
C PRO A 25 -3.44 -6.56 14.26
N HIS A 26 -3.54 -7.35 13.18
CA HIS A 26 -2.42 -8.04 12.55
C HIS A 26 -1.42 -7.12 11.84
N TYR A 27 -1.87 -5.93 11.43
CA TYR A 27 -1.04 -4.93 10.76
C TYR A 27 -0.76 -3.73 11.67
N ASN A 28 -0.86 -3.87 12.99
CA ASN A 28 -0.58 -2.79 13.93
C ASN A 28 0.80 -2.94 14.63
N THR A 29 1.58 -3.94 14.25
CA THR A 29 2.93 -4.18 14.79
C THR A 29 4.01 -3.66 13.82
N LEU A 30 5.18 -3.31 14.36
CA LEU A 30 6.33 -2.88 13.56
C LEU A 30 6.98 -4.05 12.81
N GLU A 31 6.81 -5.28 13.30
CA GLU A 31 7.33 -6.51 12.67
C GLU A 31 6.78 -6.78 11.26
N VAL A 32 5.71 -6.10 10.84
CA VAL A 32 5.06 -6.27 9.53
C VAL A 32 5.15 -5.02 8.66
N GLU A 33 6.05 -4.08 8.96
CA GLU A 33 6.26 -2.87 8.15
C GLU A 33 6.72 -3.20 6.72
N ASP A 34 7.63 -4.17 6.55
CA ASP A 34 8.04 -4.63 5.21
C ASP A 34 6.85 -5.21 4.43
N ASP A 35 6.01 -6.03 5.08
CA ASP A 35 4.79 -6.57 4.45
C ASP A 35 3.78 -5.47 4.08
N LYS A 36 3.69 -4.40 4.88
CA LYS A 36 2.87 -3.23 4.57
C LYS A 36 3.39 -2.48 3.36
N CYS A 37 4.71 -2.27 3.25
CA CYS A 37 5.33 -1.64 2.09
C CYS A 37 5.01 -2.43 0.83
N VAL A 38 5.21 -3.76 0.84
CA VAL A 38 4.88 -4.62 -0.30
C VAL A 38 3.40 -4.54 -0.64
N MET A 39 2.49 -4.57 0.35
CA MET A 39 1.06 -4.43 0.10
C MET A 39 0.68 -3.06 -0.47
N PHE A 40 1.25 -1.98 0.06
CA PHE A 40 1.02 -0.62 -0.42
C PHE A 40 1.48 -0.48 -1.88
N GLU A 41 2.72 -0.90 -2.17
CA GLU A 41 3.28 -0.86 -3.52
C GLU A 41 2.48 -1.74 -4.48
N SER A 42 2.01 -2.91 -4.03
CA SER A 42 1.18 -3.81 -4.84
C SER A 42 -0.18 -3.20 -5.22
N GLY A 43 -0.71 -2.26 -4.44
CA GLY A 43 -1.99 -1.60 -4.73
C GLY A 43 -1.84 -0.31 -5.54
N LEU A 44 -0.62 0.19 -5.75
CA LEU A 44 -0.35 1.35 -6.60
C LEU A 44 -0.73 1.08 -8.06
N ARG A 45 -1.08 2.16 -8.76
CA ARG A 45 -1.34 2.10 -10.21
C ARG A 45 -0.04 1.86 -11.00
N PRO A 46 -0.12 1.25 -12.20
CA PRO A 46 1.07 0.79 -12.93
C PRO A 46 2.10 1.87 -13.26
N ASP A 47 1.67 3.10 -13.56
CA ASP A 47 2.58 4.21 -13.89
C ASP A 47 3.45 4.62 -12.70
N ILE A 48 2.91 4.57 -11.48
CA ILE A 48 3.69 4.87 -10.27
C ILE A 48 4.60 3.69 -9.93
N LYS A 49 4.11 2.46 -10.02
CA LYS A 49 4.93 1.26 -9.79
C LYS A 49 6.17 1.26 -10.67
N HIS A 50 6.00 1.61 -11.95
CA HIS A 50 7.11 1.74 -12.87
C HIS A 50 8.09 2.84 -12.47
N LEU A 51 7.59 3.98 -11.97
CA LEU A 51 8.43 5.10 -11.53
C LEU A 51 9.32 4.74 -10.32
N ILE A 52 8.78 3.95 -9.38
CA ILE A 52 9.52 3.53 -8.18
C ILE A 52 10.33 2.24 -8.40
N GLY A 53 10.34 1.70 -9.63
CA GLY A 53 11.06 0.47 -9.96
C GLY A 53 10.44 -0.80 -9.36
N PHE A 54 9.17 -0.75 -8.94
CA PHE A 54 8.47 -1.91 -8.41
C PHE A 54 8.21 -2.91 -9.54
N SER A 55 9.05 -3.93 -9.61
CA SER A 55 8.87 -5.08 -10.49
C SER A 55 8.23 -6.19 -9.66
N GLN A 56 6.98 -6.53 -9.96
CA GLN A 56 6.43 -7.82 -9.52
C GLN A 56 7.30 -8.90 -10.17
N ILE A 57 8.18 -9.53 -9.37
CA ILE A 57 8.87 -10.76 -9.75
C ILE A 57 7.88 -11.91 -9.64
#